data_AF-A0A383AJ60-F1
#
_entry.id   AF-A0A383AJ60-F1
#
_cell.length_a   1.000
_cell.length_b   1.000
_cell.length_c   1.000
_cell.angle_alpha   90.00
_cell.angle_beta   90.00
_cell.angle_gamma   90.00
#
_symmetry.space_group_name_H-M   'P 1'
#
loop_
_entity.id
_entity.type
_entity.pdbx_description
1 polymer ?
#
loop_
_entity_poly.entity_id
_entity_poly.type
_entity_poly.pdbx_seq_one_letter_code
_entity_poly.pdbx_strand_id
1 'polypeptide(L)'
;MNPISISVAPMMGQTDRHFRYLVDLLAPDIKLYTPMIHADAIIYAAKKFLHQENLHQKAVGIQIAGNDPSIMAGAAKIISKYNY
;
A
#
# COMPACT_ATOMS: atom_id res chain seq x y z
N MET A 1 -14.42 22.55 11.68
CA MET A 1 -14.15 22.25 10.26
C MET A 1 -13.39 20.93 10.23
N ASN A 2 -13.83 19.92 9.49
CA ASN A 2 -13.00 18.74 9.28
C ASN A 2 -11.74 19.19 8.54
N PRO A 3 -10.53 18.85 9.03
CA PRO A 3 -9.30 19.20 8.32
C PRO A 3 -9.34 18.58 6.92
N ILE A 4 -8.90 19.35 5.91
CA ILE A 4 -8.76 18.85 4.54
C ILE A 4 -7.72 17.72 4.57
N SER A 5 -8.15 16.50 4.22
CA SER A 5 -7.25 15.36 4.14
C SER A 5 -6.56 15.35 2.77
N ILE A 6 -5.27 15.62 2.75
CA ILE A 6 -4.43 15.54 1.55
C ILE A 6 -3.86 14.13 1.42
N SER A 7 -3.81 13.62 0.20
CA SER A 7 -3.26 12.30 -0.12
C SER A 7 -2.37 12.37 -1.36
N VAL A 8 -1.32 11.54 -1.41
CA VAL A 8 -0.54 11.30 -2.63
C VAL A 8 -1.17 10.13 -3.39
N ALA A 9 -1.40 10.31 -4.69
CA ALA A 9 -1.96 9.25 -5.53
C ALA A 9 -1.00 8.04 -5.63
N PRO A 10 -1.52 6.80 -5.73
CA PRO A 10 -0.70 5.64 -6.02
C PRO A 10 -0.16 5.71 -7.46
N MET A 11 1.16 5.59 -7.64
CA MET A 11 1.81 5.77 -8.94
C MET A 11 2.88 4.71 -9.16
N MET A 12 2.69 3.87 -10.19
CA MET A 12 3.67 2.86 -10.60
C MET A 12 5.02 3.48 -10.94
N GLY A 13 6.10 2.89 -10.42
CA GLY A 13 7.47 3.39 -10.60
C GLY A 13 7.80 4.69 -9.86
N GLN A 14 6.89 5.19 -9.01
CA GLN A 14 7.08 6.44 -8.26
C GLN A 14 6.84 6.25 -6.77
N THR A 15 5.65 5.82 -6.33
CA THR A 15 5.30 5.76 -4.91
C THR A 15 5.81 4.51 -4.20
N ASP A 16 7.02 4.06 -4.53
CA ASP A 16 7.69 2.97 -3.81
C ASP A 16 8.01 3.36 -2.36
N ARG A 17 8.51 2.39 -1.59
CA ARG A 17 8.85 2.59 -0.17
C ARG A 17 9.86 3.73 0.08
N HIS A 18 10.78 3.97 -0.84
CA HIS A 18 11.82 4.99 -0.68
C HIS A 18 11.23 6.39 -0.89
N PHE A 19 10.39 6.55 -1.91
CA PHE A 19 9.63 7.77 -2.10
C PHE A 19 8.71 8.05 -0.92
N ARG A 20 7.95 7.06 -0.46
CA ARG A 20 7.02 7.23 0.67
C ARG A 20 7.75 7.62 1.93
N TYR A 21 8.91 7.02 2.20
CA TYR A 21 9.75 7.40 3.32
C TYR A 21 10.19 8.87 3.25
N LEU A 22 10.64 9.34 2.09
CA LEU A 22 11.00 10.75 1.89
C LEU A 22 9.82 11.69 2.14
N VAL A 23 8.65 11.37 1.57
CA VAL A 23 7.46 12.22 1.75
C VAL A 23 6.99 12.22 3.20
N ASP A 24 7.11 11.11 3.93
CA ASP A 24 6.76 11.03 5.35
C ASP A 24 7.63 11.97 6.21
N LEU A 25 8.92 12.10 5.88
CA LEU A 25 9.81 13.06 6.56
C LEU A 25 9.44 14.53 6.28
N LEU A 26 8.92 14.82 5.08
CA LEU A 26 8.60 16.19 4.65
C LEU A 26 7.20 16.62 5.07
N ALA A 27 6.25 15.69 5.09
CA ALA A 27 4.82 15.95 5.32
C ALA A 27 4.18 14.78 6.10
N PRO A 28 4.41 14.68 7.42
CA PRO A 28 4.00 13.52 8.22
C PRO A 28 2.48 13.28 8.25
N ASP A 29 1.69 14.34 8.09
CA ASP A 29 0.22 14.27 8.11
C ASP A 29 -0.41 13.86 6.77
N ILE A 30 0.38 13.68 5.70
CA ILE A 30 -0.15 13.28 4.39
C ILE A 30 -0.43 11.78 4.35
N LYS A 31 -1.55 11.40 3.73
CA LYS A 31 -1.86 10.01 3.42
C LYS A 31 -1.05 9.55 2.22
N LEU A 32 -0.40 8.41 2.36
CA LEU A 32 0.43 7.79 1.33
C LEU A 32 -0.20 6.49 0.88
N TYR A 33 0.06 6.13 -0.38
CA TYR A 33 -0.39 4.89 -0.98
C TYR A 33 0.76 4.16 -1.66
N THR A 34 0.73 2.83 -1.64
CA THR A 34 1.67 1.99 -2.39
C THR A 34 1.51 2.22 -3.91
N PRO A 35 2.47 1.76 -4.74
CA PRO A 35 2.15 1.50 -6.14
C PRO A 35 1.03 0.45 -6.21
N MET A 36 0.36 0.36 -7.36
CA MET A 36 -0.64 -0.67 -7.57
C MET A 36 0.02 -2.06 -7.54
N ILE A 37 -0.57 -2.99 -6.78
CA ILE A 37 -0.11 -4.38 -6.67
C ILE A 37 -1.22 -5.29 -7.23
N HIS A 38 -0.86 -6.20 -8.13
CA HIS A 38 -1.81 -7.20 -8.64
C HIS A 38 -2.23 -8.17 -7.51
N ALA A 39 -3.52 -8.44 -7.38
CA ALA A 39 -4.07 -9.30 -6.34
C ALA A 39 -3.50 -10.73 -6.41
N ASP A 40 -3.27 -11.26 -7.61
CA ASP A 40 -2.63 -12.56 -7.82
C ASP A 40 -1.21 -12.61 -7.23
N ALA A 41 -0.45 -11.52 -7.33
CA ALA A 41 0.86 -11.45 -6.72
C ALA A 41 0.77 -11.54 -5.19
N ILE A 42 -0.31 -11.03 -4.58
CA ILE A 42 -0.53 -11.15 -3.13
C ILE A 42 -0.93 -12.58 -2.73
N ILE A 43 -1.79 -13.23 -3.52
CA ILE A 43 -2.26 -14.60 -3.26
C ILE A 43 -1.12 -15.61 -3.44
N TYR A 44 -0.36 -15.48 -4.54
CA TYR A 44 0.56 -16.52 -5.00
C TYR A 44 2.03 -16.22 -4.73
N ALA A 45 2.45 -14.97 -4.54
CA ALA A 45 3.84 -14.68 -4.18
C ALA A 45 4.12 -14.99 -2.70
N ALA A 46 5.41 -15.18 -2.38
CA ALA A 46 5.82 -15.46 -1.02
C ALA A 46 5.38 -14.34 -0.06
N LYS A 47 4.79 -14.72 1.08
CA LYS A 47 4.35 -13.84 2.20
C LYS A 47 5.38 -12.76 2.63
N LYS A 48 6.64 -12.93 2.26
CA LYS A 48 7.73 -11.98 2.49
C LYS A 48 7.57 -10.67 1.71
N PHE A 49 6.93 -10.68 0.53
CA PHE A 49 6.78 -9.49 -0.30
C PHE A 49 6.04 -8.36 0.43
N LEU A 50 4.82 -8.62 0.90
CA LEU A 50 4.02 -7.63 1.64
C LEU A 50 4.70 -7.17 2.93
N HIS A 51 5.45 -8.06 3.59
CA HIS A 51 6.22 -7.69 4.76
C HIS A 51 7.31 -6.69 4.41
N GLN A 52 8.12 -6.98 3.38
CA GLN A 52 9.27 -6.17 2.98
C GLN A 52 8.89 -4.84 2.32
N GLU A 53 7.71 -4.76 1.71
CA GLU A 53 7.26 -3.57 1.00
C GLU A 53 6.97 -2.41 1.99
N ASN A 54 6.34 -2.70 3.14
CA ASN A 54 6.02 -1.68 4.14
C ASN A 54 6.66 -1.90 5.53
N LEU A 55 7.74 -2.70 5.59
CA LEU A 55 8.50 -2.89 6.82
C LEU A 55 9.08 -1.55 7.31
N HIS A 56 8.98 -1.29 8.62
CA HIS A 56 9.54 -0.10 9.27
C HIS A 56 9.01 1.25 8.76
N GLN A 57 7.91 1.27 8.01
CA GLN A 57 7.20 2.49 7.59
C GLN A 57 5.92 2.67 8.42
N LYS A 58 5.38 3.90 8.45
CA LYS A 58 4.01 4.11 8.94
C LYS A 58 3.00 3.31 8.11
N ALA A 59 1.82 3.06 8.68
CA ALA A 59 0.73 2.45 7.91
C ALA A 59 0.36 3.36 6.71
N VAL A 60 0.28 2.76 5.52
CA VAL A 60 -0.05 3.45 4.26
C VAL A 60 -1.14 2.67 3.54
N GLY A 61 -1.97 3.35 2.76
CA GLY A 61 -3.00 2.68 1.98
C GLY A 61 -2.38 1.79 0.91
N ILE A 62 -2.90 0.59 0.73
CA ILE A 62 -2.49 -0.32 -0.35
C ILE A 62 -3.51 -0.30 -1.47
N GLN A 63 -3.04 -0.10 -2.71
CA GLN A 63 -3.87 -0.23 -3.90
C GLN A 63 -3.68 -1.62 -4.51
N ILE A 64 -4.78 -2.37 -4.63
CA ILE A 64 -4.79 -3.68 -5.30
C ILE A 64 -5.54 -3.62 -6.63
N ALA A 65 -5.07 -4.37 -7.62
CA ALA A 65 -5.75 -4.54 -8.91
C ALA A 65 -6.06 -6.00 -9.21
N GLY A 66 -7.23 -6.23 -9.78
CA GLY A 66 -7.74 -7.54 -10.17
C GLY A 66 -9.19 -7.41 -10.62
N ASN A 67 -9.71 -8.47 -11.23
CA ASN A 67 -11.08 -8.53 -11.74
C ASN A 67 -11.91 -9.67 -11.14
N ASP A 68 -11.29 -10.65 -10.48
CA ASP A 68 -11.99 -11.73 -9.78
C ASP A 68 -12.30 -11.33 -8.32
N PRO A 69 -13.57 -11.19 -7.93
CA PRO A 69 -13.95 -10.82 -6.57
C PRO A 69 -13.42 -11.75 -5.47
N SER A 70 -13.28 -13.05 -5.76
CA SER A 70 -12.80 -14.05 -4.80
C SER A 70 -11.30 -13.87 -4.54
N ILE A 71 -10.53 -13.61 -5.60
CA ILE A 71 -9.10 -13.30 -5.51
C ILE A 71 -8.89 -11.97 -4.77
N MET A 72 -9.69 -10.94 -5.10
CA MET A 72 -9.63 -9.64 -4.44
C MET A 72 -9.92 -9.74 -2.93
N ALA A 73 -10.94 -10.50 -2.54
CA ALA A 73 -11.27 -10.74 -1.13
C ALA A 73 -10.16 -11.53 -0.41
N GLY A 74 -9.58 -12.54 -1.07
CA GLY A 74 -8.45 -13.30 -0.53
C GLY A 74 -7.22 -12.41 -0.30
N ALA A 75 -6.91 -11.53 -1.24
CA ALA A 75 -5.79 -10.60 -1.15
C ALA A 75 -6.01 -9.62 0.00
N ALA A 76 -7.20 -9.02 0.12
CA ALA A 76 -7.56 -8.12 1.22
C ALA A 76 -7.42 -8.80 2.61
N LYS A 77 -7.83 -10.07 2.72
CA LYS A 77 -7.68 -10.87 3.97
C LYS A 77 -6.22 -11.19 4.32
N ILE A 78 -5.34 -11.30 3.32
CA ILE A 78 -3.91 -11.44 3.56
C ILE A 78 -3.32 -10.11 4.01
N ILE A 79 -3.63 -9.03 3.29
CA ILE A 79 -3.19 -7.66 3.58
C ILE A 79 -3.52 -7.26 5.01
N SER A 80 -4.73 -7.56 5.51
CA SER A 80 -5.19 -7.18 6.85
C SER A 80 -4.35 -7.74 8.01
N LYS A 81 -3.37 -8.61 7.72
CA LYS A 81 -2.42 -9.17 8.68
C LYS A 81 -1.09 -8.41 8.72
N TYR A 82 -0.93 -7.40 7.88
CA TYR A 82 0.26 -6.58 7.72
C TYR A 82 -0.04 -5.12 8.06
N ASN A 83 1.00 -4.29 8.09
CA ASN A 83 0.91 -2.88 8.42
C ASN A 83 0.51 -2.05 7.19
N TYR A 84 -0.77 -2.11 6.79
CA TYR A 84 -1.38 -1.31 5.72
C TYR A 84 -2.76 -0.81 6.14
#